data_AF-A0A539DT74-F1
#
_entry.id   AF-A0A539DT74-F1
#
_cell.length_a   1.000
_cell.length_b   1.000
_cell.length_c   1.000
_cell.angle_alpha   90.00
_cell.angle_beta   90.00
_cell.angle_gamma   90.00
#
_symmetry.space_group_name_H-M   'P 1'
#
loop_
_entity.id
_entity.type
_entity.pdbx_description
1 polymer ?
#
loop_
_entity_poly.entity_id
_entity_poly.type
_entity_poly.pdbx_seq_one_letter_code
_entity_poly.pdbx_strand_id
1 'polypeptide(L)'
;MDVIWILLSIAVLGGLAWLGYMVEPHWVAKNGQRFLCNAQLLDERGAVLTRWRETRIAVMPTGELLVDQKKLMRHRMSTWHMAAEAPDPPRNRTVFLLRGRDQFDRAAMMAIRLPAKSRAVAMLRPLVKPAADR
;
A
#
# COMPACT_ATOMS: atom_id res chain seq x y z
N MET A 1 -25.46 26.10 -36.56
CA MET A 1 -25.95 25.11 -35.58
C MET A 1 -24.98 23.95 -35.41
N ASP A 2 -24.34 23.49 -36.48
CA ASP A 2 -23.44 22.31 -36.46
C ASP A 2 -22.21 22.49 -35.55
N VAL A 3 -21.62 23.68 -35.52
CA VAL A 3 -20.45 23.99 -34.67
C VAL A 3 -20.76 23.81 -33.19
N ILE A 4 -21.97 24.17 -32.74
CA ILE A 4 -22.39 24.03 -31.33
C ILE A 4 -22.48 22.55 -30.96
N TRP A 5 -23.06 21.72 -31.83
CA TRP A 5 -23.16 20.28 -31.62
C TRP A 5 -21.81 19.58 -31.64
N ILE A 6 -20.86 20.05 -32.47
CA ILE A 6 -19.49 19.55 -32.47
C ILE A 6 -18.79 19.89 -31.15
N LEU A 7 -18.88 21.14 -30.68
CA LEU A 7 -18.29 21.55 -29.41
C LEU A 7 -18.87 20.79 -28.21
N LEU A 8 -20.20 20.60 -28.20
CA LEU A 8 -20.89 19.84 -27.16
C LEU A 8 -20.42 18.38 -27.13
N SER A 9 -20.29 17.76 -28.30
CA SER A 9 -19.79 16.38 -28.43
C SER A 9 -18.36 16.23 -27.90
N ILE A 10 -17.48 17.18 -28.25
CA ILE A 10 -16.09 17.18 -27.75
C ILE A 10 -16.06 17.36 -26.24
N ALA A 11 -16.88 18.25 -25.68
CA ALA A 11 -16.97 18.48 -24.24
C ALA A 11 -17.44 17.22 -23.49
N VAL A 12 -18.44 16.51 -24.02
CA VAL A 12 -18.95 15.26 -23.43
C VAL A 12 -17.90 14.16 -23.47
N LEU A 13 -17.21 13.98 -24.62
CA LEU A 13 -16.15 12.98 -24.76
C LEU A 13 -14.97 13.27 -23.82
N GLY A 14 -14.55 14.54 -23.74
CA GLY A 14 -13.51 14.97 -22.81
C GLY A 14 -13.91 14.74 -21.35
N GLY A 15 -15.17 15.05 -21.00
CA GLY A 15 -15.71 14.82 -19.66
C GLY A 15 -15.74 13.34 -19.28
N LEU A 16 -16.19 12.46 -20.19
CA LEU A 16 -16.21 11.01 -19.96
C LEU A 16 -14.81 10.43 -19.84
N ALA A 17 -13.86 10.88 -20.67
CA ALA A 17 -12.47 10.47 -20.57
C ALA A 17 -11.87 10.87 -19.22
N TRP A 18 -12.07 12.12 -18.80
CA TRP A 18 -11.61 12.62 -17.50
C TRP A 18 -12.19 11.83 -16.33
N LEU A 19 -13.49 11.53 -16.38
CA LEU A 19 -14.17 10.75 -15.34
C LEU A 19 -13.65 9.30 -15.31
N GLY A 20 -13.36 8.71 -16.47
CA GLY A 20 -12.70 7.41 -16.57
C GLY A 20 -11.32 7.40 -15.92
N TYR A 21 -10.52 8.46 -16.08
CA TYR A 21 -9.24 8.60 -15.39
C TYR A 21 -9.36 8.78 -13.87
N MET A 22 -10.51 9.26 -13.37
CA MET A 22 -10.78 9.35 -11.93
C MET A 22 -11.19 8.03 -11.30
N VAL A 23 -11.72 7.07 -12.09
CA VAL A 23 -12.09 5.75 -11.59
C VAL A 23 -10.81 4.94 -11.38
N GLU A 24 -10.38 4.83 -10.11
CA GLU A 24 -9.19 4.05 -9.77
C GLU A 24 -9.39 2.57 -10.15
N PRO A 25 -8.47 1.94 -10.91
CA PRO A 25 -8.57 0.54 -11.24
C PRO A 25 -8.59 -0.30 -9.96
N HIS A 26 -9.37 -1.38 -9.98
CA HIS A 26 -9.49 -2.30 -8.84
C HIS A 26 -8.08 -2.76 -8.40
N TRP A 27 -7.60 -2.19 -7.30
CA TRP A 27 -6.20 -2.36 -6.89
C TRP A 27 -5.94 -3.74 -6.26
N VAL A 28 -6.99 -4.41 -5.77
CA VAL A 28 -6.88 -5.67 -5.05
C VAL A 28 -6.83 -6.85 -6.01
N ALA A 29 -5.77 -7.65 -5.92
CA ALA A 29 -5.58 -8.84 -6.73
C ALA A 29 -6.03 -10.11 -5.96
N LYS A 30 -6.75 -11.02 -6.64
CA LYS A 30 -7.24 -12.28 -6.05
C LYS A 30 -6.14 -13.23 -5.56
N ASN A 31 -4.92 -13.05 -6.08
CA ASN A 31 -3.72 -13.81 -5.73
C ASN A 31 -3.01 -13.27 -4.46
N GLY A 32 -3.46 -12.15 -3.88
CA GLY A 32 -2.84 -11.56 -2.70
C GLY A 32 -1.54 -10.80 -2.97
N GLN A 33 -1.13 -10.64 -4.24
CA GLN A 33 0.04 -9.83 -4.59
C GLN A 33 -0.21 -8.33 -4.47
N ARG A 34 -1.46 -7.89 -4.62
CA ARG A 34 -1.85 -6.48 -4.41
C ARG A 34 -3.02 -6.43 -3.45
N PHE A 35 -2.89 -5.65 -2.40
CA PHE A 35 -3.93 -5.54 -1.37
C PHE A 35 -3.91 -4.18 -0.69
N LEU A 36 -5.02 -3.88 -0.03
CA LEU A 36 -5.19 -2.71 0.84
C LEU A 36 -5.08 -3.17 2.29
N CYS A 37 -4.35 -2.40 3.09
CA CYS A 37 -4.19 -2.66 4.52
C CYS A 37 -4.05 -1.34 5.28
N ASN A 38 -4.06 -1.42 6.61
CA ASN A 38 -3.73 -0.25 7.42
C ASN A 38 -2.26 -0.34 7.82
N ALA A 39 -1.50 0.73 7.58
CA ALA A 39 -0.11 0.83 7.98
C ALA A 39 0.11 2.00 8.95
N GLN A 40 1.10 1.85 9.81
CA GLN A 40 1.57 2.86 10.76
C GLN A 40 3.08 2.96 10.62
N LEU A 41 3.59 4.19 10.43
CA LEU A 41 5.02 4.46 10.38
C LEU A 41 5.58 4.54 11.80
N LEU A 42 6.75 3.94 11.99
CA LEU A 42 7.51 3.91 13.22
C LEU A 42 8.95 4.36 12.92
N ASP A 43 9.58 4.94 13.92
CA ASP A 43 11.01 5.24 13.90
C ASP A 43 11.85 3.95 13.97
N GLU A 44 13.17 4.04 13.78
CA GLU A 44 14.13 2.92 13.89
C GLU A 44 14.05 2.21 15.26
N ARG A 45 13.64 2.95 16.29
CA ARG A 45 13.47 2.44 17.66
C ARG A 45 12.07 1.93 17.97
N GLY A 46 11.15 1.96 17.01
CA GLY A 46 9.76 1.52 17.20
C GLY A 46 8.84 2.58 17.82
N ALA A 47 9.28 3.83 17.94
CA ALA A 47 8.40 4.93 18.35
C ALA A 47 7.41 5.26 17.23
N VAL A 48 6.13 5.49 17.58
CA VAL A 48 5.09 5.76 16.60
C VAL A 48 5.23 7.17 16.01
N LEU A 49 5.38 7.27 14.68
CA LEU A 49 5.50 8.56 13.98
C LEU A 49 4.16 9.02 13.38
N THR A 50 3.29 8.10 12.98
CA THR A 50 2.02 8.44 12.33
C THR A 50 0.84 7.66 12.92
N ARG A 51 -0.39 8.17 12.71
CA ARG A 51 -1.61 7.37 12.87
C ARG A 51 -1.69 6.25 11.83
N TRP A 52 -2.53 5.26 12.09
CA TRP A 52 -2.92 4.25 11.11
C TRP A 52 -3.53 4.88 9.87
N ARG A 53 -3.06 4.47 8.69
CA ARG A 53 -3.56 4.94 7.40
C ARG A 53 -3.74 3.79 6.44
N GLU A 54 -4.77 3.90 5.62
CA GLU A 54 -4.96 2.98 4.50
C GLU A 54 -3.77 3.08 3.54
N THR A 55 -3.25 1.92 3.18
CA THR A 55 -2.00 1.75 2.46
C THR A 55 -2.16 0.63 1.46
N ARG A 56 -1.77 0.91 0.22
CA ARG A 56 -1.72 -0.03 -0.89
C ARG A 56 -0.37 -0.73 -0.85
N ILE A 57 -0.37 -2.06 -0.88
CA ILE A 57 0.86 -2.83 -0.94
C ILE A 57 0.80 -3.73 -2.16
N ALA A 58 1.88 -3.73 -2.92
CA ALA A 58 2.14 -4.67 -3.99
C ALA A 58 3.42 -5.46 -3.68
N VAL A 59 3.33 -6.79 -3.72
CA VAL A 59 4.46 -7.70 -3.58
C VAL A 59 5.14 -7.84 -4.93
N MET A 60 6.41 -7.44 -4.99
CA MET A 60 7.24 -7.57 -6.19
C MET A 60 7.79 -8.99 -6.32
N PRO A 61 8.10 -9.46 -7.55
CA PRO A 61 8.71 -10.77 -7.77
C PRO A 61 10.07 -10.95 -7.04
N THR A 62 10.76 -9.85 -6.77
CA THR A 62 12.03 -9.80 -6.02
C THR A 62 11.87 -10.03 -4.52
N GLY A 63 10.63 -10.11 -4.01
CA GLY A 63 10.32 -10.20 -2.58
C GLY A 63 10.27 -8.85 -1.85
N GLU A 64 10.45 -7.75 -2.58
CA GLU A 64 10.25 -6.39 -2.07
C GLU A 64 8.77 -6.02 -2.05
N LEU A 65 8.41 -5.09 -1.19
CA LEU A 65 7.05 -4.57 -1.06
C LEU A 65 7.02 -3.14 -1.53
N LEU A 66 6.25 -2.89 -2.58
CA LEU A 66 5.94 -1.56 -3.04
C LEU A 66 4.75 -1.04 -2.24
N VAL A 67 5.02 -0.05 -1.41
CA VAL A 67 4.05 0.58 -0.50
C VAL A 67 3.65 1.92 -1.09
N ASP A 68 2.37 2.06 -1.43
CA ASP A 68 1.74 3.31 -1.85
C ASP A 68 0.80 3.83 -0.77
N GLN A 69 1.13 5.00 -0.23
CA GLN A 69 0.28 5.72 0.72
C GLN A 69 -0.32 6.95 0.04
N LYS A 70 -1.64 6.92 -0.17
CA LYS A 70 -2.38 8.07 -0.70
C LYS A 70 -2.55 9.14 0.38
N LYS A 71 -2.14 10.38 0.09
CA LYS A 71 -2.42 11.57 0.91
C LYS A 71 -3.12 12.61 0.05
N LEU A 72 -4.43 12.81 0.28
CA LEU A 72 -5.33 13.59 -0.59
C LEU A 72 -5.28 13.12 -2.05
N MET A 73 -4.47 13.79 -2.87
CA MET A 73 -4.32 13.57 -4.31
C MET A 73 -2.89 13.16 -4.69
N ARG A 74 -2.00 12.99 -3.71
CA ARG A 74 -0.62 12.55 -3.95
C ARG A 74 -0.46 11.10 -3.51
N HIS A 75 -0.02 10.28 -4.45
CA HIS A 75 0.46 8.93 -4.20
C HIS A 75 1.92 9.02 -3.80
N ARG A 76 2.31 8.22 -2.81
CA ARG A 76 3.69 8.17 -2.37
C ARG A 76 4.11 6.72 -2.32
N MET A 77 4.86 6.36 -3.34
CA MET A 77 5.39 5.02 -3.53
C MET A 77 6.76 4.93 -2.87
N SER A 78 6.98 3.85 -2.13
CA SER A 78 8.23 3.55 -1.44
C SER A 78 8.45 2.05 -1.40
N THR A 79 9.70 1.63 -1.42
CA THR A 79 10.08 0.21 -1.39
C THR A 79 10.45 -0.19 0.04
N TRP A 80 9.88 -1.31 0.50
CA TRP A 80 10.05 -1.84 1.83
C TRP A 80 10.36 -3.34 1.78
N HIS A 81 10.98 -3.85 2.83
CA HIS A 81 11.24 -5.28 2.99
C HIS A 81 10.55 -5.81 4.24
N MET A 82 10.13 -7.07 4.20
CA MET A 82 9.57 -7.73 5.37
C MET A 82 10.67 -7.98 6.41
N ALA A 83 10.43 -7.59 7.66
CA ALA A 83 11.39 -7.75 8.75
C ALA A 83 10.93 -8.79 9.78
N ALA A 84 9.65 -8.76 10.19
CA ALA A 84 9.13 -9.67 11.21
C ALA A 84 7.61 -9.82 11.16
N GLU A 85 7.10 -10.89 11.76
CA GLU A 85 5.69 -11.07 12.14
C GLU A 85 5.58 -10.84 13.66
N ALA A 86 4.52 -10.15 14.11
CA ALA A 86 4.31 -9.92 15.54
C ALA A 86 3.93 -11.24 16.25
N PRO A 87 4.54 -11.57 17.40
CA PRO A 87 4.31 -12.84 18.09
C PRO A 87 2.92 -12.92 18.73
N ASP A 88 2.41 -11.80 19.24
CA ASP A 88 1.07 -11.72 19.84
C ASP A 88 0.25 -10.60 19.18
N PRO A 89 -0.41 -10.90 18.05
CA PRO A 89 -1.20 -9.90 17.34
C PRO A 89 -2.63 -9.76 17.94
N PRO A 90 -3.29 -8.60 17.76
CA PRO A 90 -4.67 -8.41 18.22
C PRO A 90 -5.64 -9.43 17.60
N ARG A 91 -6.74 -9.75 18.31
CA ARG A 91 -7.75 -10.73 17.87
C ARG A 91 -8.19 -10.52 16.41
N ASN A 92 -8.19 -11.61 15.63
CA ASN A 92 -8.53 -11.66 14.20
C ASN A 92 -7.66 -10.80 13.27
N ARG A 93 -6.49 -10.32 13.74
CA ARG A 93 -5.55 -9.54 12.93
C ARG A 93 -4.17 -10.19 12.97
N THR A 94 -3.38 -9.91 11.95
CA THR A 94 -1.95 -10.21 11.89
C THR A 94 -1.23 -8.90 11.66
N VAL A 95 -0.14 -8.70 12.39
CA VAL A 95 0.70 -7.51 12.27
C VAL A 95 2.06 -7.94 11.74
N PHE A 96 2.48 -7.33 10.64
CA PHE A 96 3.85 -7.49 10.13
C PHE A 96 4.61 -6.20 10.31
N LEU A 97 5.91 -6.33 10.53
CA LEU A 97 6.85 -5.24 10.59
C LEU A 97 7.65 -5.22 9.28
N LEU A 98 7.65 -4.06 8.65
CA LEU A 98 8.44 -3.75 7.47
C LEU A 98 9.61 -2.86 7.87
N ARG A 99 10.74 -3.00 7.18
CA ARG A 99 11.88 -2.09 7.26
C ARG A 99 12.11 -1.46 5.90
N GLY A 100 12.48 -0.18 5.90
CA GLY A 100 12.70 0.58 4.68
C GLY A 100 13.20 1.97 5.03
N ARG A 101 12.98 2.90 4.11
CA ARG A 101 13.33 4.31 4.31
C ARG A 101 12.09 5.19 4.31
N ASP A 102 12.11 6.22 5.14
CA ASP A 102 11.02 7.19 5.23
C ASP A 102 11.09 8.26 4.12
N GLN A 103 10.44 9.40 4.33
CA GLN A 103 10.43 10.52 3.38
C GLN A 103 11.64 11.43 3.41
N PHE A 104 12.47 11.26 4.41
CA PHE A 104 13.68 12.01 4.63
C PHE A 104 14.91 11.11 4.43
N ASP A 105 14.73 9.96 3.76
CA ASP A 105 15.74 8.94 3.51
C ASP A 105 16.35 8.34 4.80
N ARG A 106 15.64 8.45 5.93
CA ARG A 106 16.04 7.87 7.21
C ARG A 106 15.58 6.44 7.28
N ALA A 107 16.32 5.56 7.96
CA ALA A 107 15.82 4.23 8.17
C ALA A 107 14.56 4.33 9.05
N ALA A 108 13.56 3.53 8.71
CA ALA A 108 12.29 3.56 9.40
C ALA A 108 11.66 2.18 9.37
N MET A 109 10.69 2.00 10.25
CA MET A 109 9.89 0.80 10.32
C MET A 109 8.44 1.12 9.99
N MET A 110 7.71 0.14 9.47
CA MET A 110 6.30 0.29 9.20
C MET A 110 5.57 -0.96 9.67
N ALA A 111 4.62 -0.78 10.58
CA ALA A 111 3.74 -1.85 11.00
C ALA A 111 2.52 -1.88 10.07
N ILE A 112 2.23 -3.04 9.50
CA ILE A 112 1.04 -3.27 8.66
C ILE A 112 0.08 -4.21 9.37
N ARG A 113 -1.22 -3.92 9.27
CA ARG A 113 -2.29 -4.70 9.88
C ARG A 113 -3.19 -5.29 8.82
N LEU A 114 -3.33 -6.61 8.86
CA LEU A 114 -4.14 -7.40 7.96
C LEU A 114 -5.14 -8.27 8.74
N PRO A 115 -6.31 -8.62 8.17
CA PRO A 115 -7.14 -9.67 8.71
C PRO A 115 -6.40 -11.01 8.71
N ALA A 116 -6.45 -11.76 9.81
CA ALA A 116 -5.68 -13.00 9.98
C ALA A 116 -5.98 -14.07 8.90
N LYS A 117 -7.19 -14.08 8.35
CA LYS A 117 -7.63 -15.01 7.29
C LYS A 117 -7.37 -14.51 5.87
N SER A 118 -6.73 -13.35 5.69
CA SER A 118 -6.46 -12.78 4.36
C SER A 118 -5.45 -13.62 3.58
N ARG A 119 -5.67 -13.82 2.28
CA ARG A 119 -4.70 -14.48 1.38
C ARG A 119 -3.35 -13.75 1.34
N ALA A 120 -3.34 -12.44 1.59
CA ALA A 120 -2.11 -11.66 1.70
C ALA A 120 -1.22 -12.17 2.84
N VAL A 121 -1.78 -12.64 3.95
CA VAL A 121 -1.00 -13.20 5.08
C VAL A 121 -0.20 -14.42 4.62
N ALA A 122 -0.85 -15.33 3.89
CA ALA A 122 -0.19 -16.53 3.34
C ALA A 122 0.92 -16.17 2.33
N MET A 123 0.77 -15.08 1.57
CA MET A 123 1.79 -14.59 0.64
C MET A 123 2.97 -13.91 1.34
N LEU A 124 2.74 -13.20 2.45
CA LEU A 124 3.77 -12.41 3.14
C LEU A 124 4.61 -13.25 4.10
N ARG A 125 4.03 -14.26 4.75
CA ARG A 125 4.73 -15.08 5.75
C ARG A 125 6.01 -15.74 5.23
N PRO A 126 6.08 -16.28 3.99
CA PRO A 126 7.33 -16.80 3.42
C PRO A 126 8.40 -15.73 3.18
N LEU A 127 8.03 -14.46 3.08
CA LEU A 127 8.94 -13.34 2.84
C LEU A 127 9.58 -12.82 4.13
N VAL A 128 9.12 -13.27 5.31
CA VAL A 128 9.75 -12.97 6.58
C VAL A 128 11.12 -13.64 6.60
N LYS A 129 12.16 -12.88 6.26
CA LYS A 129 13.53 -13.32 6.50
C LYS A 129 13.70 -13.44 8.01
N PRO A 130 14.26 -14.55 8.54
CA PRO A 130 14.66 -14.59 9.94
C PRO A 130 15.58 -13.40 10.17
N ALA A 131 15.28 -12.62 11.21
CA ALA A 131 16.11 -11.50 11.61
C ALA A 131 17.54 -12.05 11.75
N ALA A 132 18.42 -11.64 10.84
CA ALA A 132 19.83 -11.97 10.94
C ALA A 132 20.30 -11.30 12.24
N ASP A 133 20.55 -12.16 13.21
CA ASP A 133 21.18 -11.87 14.49
C ASP A 133 22.40 -10.99 14.24
N ARG A 134 22.36 -9.77 14.75
CA ARG A 134 23.48 -8.82 14.74
C ARG A 134 23.43 -7.96 15.99
#